data_AF-A0A7C4G4A5-F1
#
_entry.id   AF-A0A7C4G4A5-F1
#
_cell.length_a   1.000
_cell.length_b   1.000
_cell.length_c   1.000
_cell.angle_alpha   90.00
_cell.angle_beta   90.00
_cell.angle_gamma   90.00
#
_symmetry.space_group_name_H-M   'P 1'
#
loop_
_entity.id
_entity.type
_entity.pdbx_description
1 polymer ?
#
loop_
_entity_poly.entity_id
_entity_poly.type
_entity_poly.pdbx_seq_one_letter_code
_entity_poly.pdbx_strand_id
1 'polypeptide(L)'
;MANGYWTVRVARAGRYEIALRERPHEAPAPLRARRARLKIGAVDETQAVPQGAPAAVFTVKLAAGSARMETWLSEHPDGNVRGAYYADVRFLG
;
A
#
# COMPACT_ATOMS: atom_id res chain seq x y z
N MET A 1 -3.53 -19.05 2.84
CA MET A 1 -2.33 -18.24 2.48
C MET A 1 -2.28 -17.07 3.46
N ALA A 2 -1.17 -16.84 4.15
CA ALA A 2 -1.04 -15.73 5.09
C ALA A 2 -0.34 -14.55 4.40
N ASN A 3 -0.95 -13.37 4.44
CA ASN A 3 -0.29 -12.14 3.96
C ASN A 3 0.72 -11.66 5.01
N GLY A 4 1.94 -11.37 4.57
CA GLY A 4 2.99 -10.82 5.43
C GLY A 4 2.71 -9.37 5.84
N TYR A 5 3.48 -8.88 6.80
CA TYR A 5 3.51 -7.48 7.20
C TYR A 5 4.95 -6.98 7.21
N TRP A 6 5.12 -5.66 7.11
CA TRP A 6 6.40 -4.99 7.32
C TRP A 6 6.36 -4.21 8.62
N THR A 7 7.34 -4.42 9.50
CA THR A 7 7.60 -3.49 10.60
C THR A 7 8.37 -2.31 10.05
N VAL A 8 7.81 -1.11 10.19
CA VAL A 8 8.42 0.14 9.72
C VAL A 8 8.62 1.10 10.88
N ARG A 9 9.63 1.96 10.76
CA ARG A 9 9.82 3.09 11.67
C ARG A 9 9.58 4.38 10.90
N VAL A 10 8.52 5.09 11.27
CA VAL A 10 8.21 6.42 10.74
C VAL A 10 9.12 7.41 11.46
N ALA A 11 10.16 7.90 10.78
CA ALA A 11 11.17 8.77 11.39
C ALA A 11 10.62 10.15 11.79
N ARG A 12 9.62 10.66 11.07
CA ARG A 12 8.99 11.96 11.33
C ARG A 12 7.49 11.90 11.10
N ALA A 13 6.71 12.61 11.91
CA ALA A 13 5.28 12.74 11.67
C ALA A 13 5.04 13.63 10.44
N GLY A 14 3.96 13.38 9.71
CA GLY A 14 3.55 14.21 8.57
C GLY A 14 2.80 13.45 7.51
N ARG A 15 2.67 14.04 6.33
CA ARG A 15 1.95 13.45 5.20
C ARG A 15 2.89 12.65 4.31
N TYR A 16 2.42 11.49 3.89
CA TYR A 16 3.14 10.55 3.04
C TYR A 16 2.28 10.10 1.88
N GLU A 17 2.91 9.93 0.73
CA GLU A 17 2.38 9.14 -0.38
C GLU A 17 3.00 7.74 -0.31
N ILE A 18 2.16 6.71 -0.38
CA ILE A 18 2.56 5.32 -0.37
C ILE A 18 1.96 4.64 -1.60
N ALA A 19 2.81 4.16 -2.51
CA ALA A 19 2.39 3.46 -3.73
C ALA A 19 2.64 1.96 -3.60
N LEU A 20 1.55 1.17 -3.64
CA LEU A 20 1.59 -0.29 -3.56
C LEU A 20 1.69 -0.90 -4.96
N ARG A 21 2.64 -1.84 -5.16
CA ARG A 21 2.89 -2.47 -6.47
C ARG A 21 3.14 -3.98 -6.37
N GLU A 22 2.88 -4.68 -7.47
CA GLU A 22 3.29 -6.08 -7.70
C GLU A 22 4.65 -6.19 -8.43
N ARG A 23 5.08 -5.10 -9.09
CA ARG A 23 6.34 -5.01 -9.84
C ARG A 23 7.16 -3.82 -9.35
N PRO A 24 8.50 -3.87 -9.48
CA PRO A 24 9.35 -2.75 -9.13
C PRO A 24 9.04 -1.53 -10.00
N HIS A 25 9.37 -0.34 -9.51
CA HIS A 25 9.08 0.93 -10.19
C HIS A 25 9.70 1.00 -11.59
N GLU A 26 10.89 0.41 -11.78
CA GLU A 26 11.67 0.43 -13.02
C GLU A 26 11.06 -0.44 -14.14
N ALA A 27 10.14 -1.36 -13.80
CA ALA A 27 9.49 -2.25 -14.74
C ALA A 27 7.96 -2.33 -14.46
N PRO A 28 7.22 -1.23 -14.68
CA PRO A 28 5.82 -1.15 -14.31
C PRO A 28 4.97 -2.12 -15.14
N ALA A 29 4.03 -2.79 -14.47
CA ALA A 29 2.97 -3.56 -15.12
C ALA A 29 1.63 -3.23 -14.45
N PRO A 30 0.50 -3.31 -15.17
CA PRO A 30 -0.82 -3.13 -14.59
C PRO A 30 -1.06 -4.04 -13.39
N LEU A 31 -1.61 -3.48 -12.32
CA LEU A 31 -2.16 -4.28 -11.23
C LEU A 31 -3.35 -5.08 -11.74
N ARG A 32 -3.39 -6.37 -11.39
CA ARG A 32 -4.60 -7.19 -11.59
C ARG A 32 -5.70 -6.78 -10.60
N ALA A 33 -5.29 -6.29 -9.43
CA ALA A 33 -6.19 -5.88 -8.37
C ALA A 33 -7.11 -4.72 -8.81
N ARG A 34 -8.35 -4.78 -8.34
CA ARG A 34 -9.38 -3.75 -8.50
C ARG A 34 -9.67 -3.01 -7.21
N ARG A 35 -9.15 -3.52 -6.09
CA ARG A 35 -9.25 -2.90 -4.77
C ARG A 35 -7.93 -3.04 -4.04
N ALA A 36 -7.54 -1.99 -3.32
CA ALA A 36 -6.35 -1.96 -2.51
C ALA A 36 -6.67 -1.47 -1.11
N ARG A 37 -6.09 -2.09 -0.09
CA ARG A 37 -6.14 -1.63 1.30
C ARG A 37 -4.74 -1.48 1.86
N LEU A 38 -4.53 -0.40 2.60
CA LEU A 38 -3.30 -0.08 3.31
C LEU A 38 -3.65 0.13 4.78
N LYS A 39 -3.02 -0.66 5.66
CA LYS A 39 -3.07 -0.44 7.10
C LYS A 39 -1.67 -0.15 7.63
N ILE A 40 -1.49 1.00 8.27
CA ILE A 40 -0.21 1.42 8.85
C ILE A 40 -0.43 2.28 10.09
N GLY A 41 -0.01 1.78 11.26
CA GLY A 41 -0.27 2.46 12.53
C GLY A 41 -1.76 2.62 12.79
N ALA A 42 -2.24 3.86 12.93
CA ALA A 42 -3.66 4.19 13.10
C ALA A 42 -4.44 4.35 11.78
N VAL A 43 -3.74 4.31 10.63
CA VAL A 43 -4.35 4.45 9.31
C VAL A 43 -4.82 3.09 8.82
N ASP A 44 -6.05 3.03 8.32
CA ASP A 44 -6.64 1.85 7.67
C ASP A 44 -7.55 2.31 6.53
N GLU A 45 -6.98 2.38 5.33
CA GLU A 45 -7.60 3.00 4.16
C GLU A 45 -7.82 1.97 3.07
N THR A 46 -8.94 2.08 2.35
CA THR A 46 -9.26 1.21 1.22
C THR A 46 -9.79 2.01 0.05
N GLN A 47 -9.33 1.68 -1.16
CA GLN A 47 -9.79 2.34 -2.38
C GLN A 47 -9.95 1.36 -3.55
N ALA A 48 -10.71 1.79 -4.56
CA ALA A 48 -10.71 1.14 -5.86
C ALA A 48 -9.40 1.43 -6.61
N VAL A 49 -8.92 0.45 -7.37
CA VAL A 49 -7.76 0.59 -8.25
C VAL A 49 -8.26 0.68 -9.69
N PRO A 50 -7.99 1.79 -10.40
CA PRO A 50 -8.39 1.92 -11.80
C PRO A 50 -7.79 0.80 -12.66
N GLN A 51 -8.54 0.38 -13.69
CA GLN A 51 -8.02 -0.60 -14.65
C GLN A 51 -6.73 -0.10 -15.29
N GLY A 52 -5.72 -0.96 -15.38
CA GLY A 52 -4.46 -0.58 -16.02
C GLY A 52 -3.50 0.20 -15.11
N ALA A 53 -3.93 0.62 -13.91
CA ALA A 53 -3.06 1.35 -13.00
C ALA A 53 -1.86 0.49 -12.58
N PRO A 54 -0.62 1.02 -12.65
CA PRO A 54 0.57 0.27 -12.27
C PRO A 54 0.80 0.21 -10.75
N ALA A 55 0.04 0.99 -9.99
CA ALA A 55 0.13 1.09 -8.54
C ALA A 55 -1.19 1.54 -7.93
N ALA A 56 -1.40 1.21 -6.66
CA ALA A 56 -2.43 1.81 -5.82
C ALA A 56 -1.78 2.85 -4.90
N VAL A 57 -2.12 4.12 -5.08
CA VAL A 57 -1.46 5.25 -4.40
C VAL A 57 -2.32 5.79 -3.28
N PHE A 58 -1.78 5.83 -2.06
CA PHE A 58 -2.44 6.34 -0.87
C PHE A 58 -1.73 7.60 -0.40
N THR A 59 -2.49 8.62 0.01
CA THR A 59 -1.94 9.79 0.70
C THR A 59 -2.45 9.80 2.13
N VAL A 60 -1.54 9.58 3.09
CA VAL A 60 -1.88 9.32 4.50
C VAL A 60 -1.10 10.26 5.43
N LYS A 61 -1.65 10.53 6.61
CA LYS A 61 -0.92 11.21 7.69
C LYS A 61 -0.43 10.17 8.69
N LEU A 62 0.87 10.16 8.98
CA LEU A 62 1.48 9.22 9.91
C LEU A 62 2.06 9.96 11.11
N ALA A 63 1.92 9.36 12.29
CA ALA A 63 2.67 9.75 13.47
C ALA A 63 4.10 9.18 13.39
N ALA A 64 5.06 9.86 14.02
CA ALA A 64 6.40 9.31 14.20
C ALA A 64 6.36 8.10 15.14
N GLY A 65 7.26 7.14 14.92
CA GLY A 65 7.40 5.95 15.75
C GLY A 65 7.30 4.64 14.98
N SER A 66 7.31 3.54 15.71
CA SER A 66 7.18 2.20 15.14
C SER A 66 5.74 1.95 14.71
N ALA A 67 5.56 1.37 13.53
CA ALA A 67 4.28 0.97 13.00
C ALA A 67 4.38 -0.37 12.28
N ARG A 68 3.27 -1.10 12.24
CA ARG A 68 3.11 -2.29 11.40
C ARG A 68 2.36 -1.88 10.15
N MET A 69 2.93 -2.21 8.99
CA MET A 69 2.33 -1.99 7.67
C MET A 69 1.84 -3.31 7.09
N GLU A 70 0.57 -3.36 6.73
CA GLU A 70 -0.08 -4.46 6.05
C GLU A 70 -0.77 -3.96 4.79
N THR A 71 -0.75 -4.79 3.75
CA THR A 71 -1.29 -4.41 2.44
C THR A 71 -2.11 -5.54 1.86
N TRP A 72 -3.10 -5.16 1.07
CA TRP A 72 -3.97 -6.09 0.37
C TRP A 72 -4.30 -5.52 -1.01
N LEU A 73 -4.09 -6.33 -2.02
CA LEU A 73 -4.44 -6.12 -3.42
C LEU A 73 -5.39 -7.27 -3.80
N SER A 74 -6.64 -6.94 -4.11
CA SER A 74 -7.66 -7.93 -4.44
C SER A 74 -8.29 -7.65 -5.81
N GLU A 75 -8.47 -8.71 -6.60
CA GLU A 75 -9.15 -8.66 -7.90
C GLU A 75 -10.68 -8.57 -7.71
N HIS A 76 -11.20 -9.17 -6.63
CA HIS A 76 -12.61 -9.14 -6.22
C HIS A 76 -12.76 -8.72 -4.75
N PRO A 77 -13.94 -8.23 -4.31
CA PRO A 77 -14.20 -7.90 -2.91
C PRO A 77 -13.98 -9.06 -1.94
N ASP A 78 -14.37 -10.28 -2.35
CA ASP A 78 -14.37 -11.49 -1.53
C ASP A 78 -13.35 -12.54 -2.02
N GLY A 79 -12.50 -12.16 -2.99
CA GLY A 79 -11.58 -13.06 -3.67
C GLY A 79 -10.22 -13.22 -2.97
N ASN A 80 -9.35 -14.04 -3.57
CA ASN A 80 -7.97 -14.19 -3.11
C ASN A 80 -7.27 -12.83 -2.98
N VAL A 81 -6.72 -12.59 -1.80
CA VAL A 81 -6.04 -11.35 -1.46
C VAL A 81 -4.54 -11.59 -1.37
N ARG A 82 -3.76 -10.76 -2.07
CA ARG A 82 -2.29 -10.78 -2.02
C ARG A 82 -1.76 -9.47 -1.46
N GLY A 83 -0.62 -9.52 -0.80
CA GLY A 83 0.09 -8.32 -0.37
C GLY A 83 0.74 -7.64 -1.55
N ALA A 84 1.03 -6.36 -1.42
CA ALA A 84 1.95 -5.71 -2.33
C ALA A 84 3.35 -6.33 -2.17
N TYR A 85 4.09 -6.44 -3.26
CA TYR A 85 5.50 -6.88 -3.22
C TYR A 85 6.46 -5.72 -3.05
N TYR A 86 6.03 -4.52 -3.46
CA TYR A 86 6.79 -3.28 -3.32
C TYR A 86 5.89 -2.19 -2.74
N ALA A 87 6.48 -1.31 -1.92
CA ALA A 87 5.86 -0.11 -1.40
C ALA A 87 6.83 1.06 -1.57
N ASP A 88 6.54 1.97 -2.50
CA ASP A 88 7.32 3.21 -2.64
C ASP A 88 6.75 4.24 -1.66
N VAL A 89 7.62 4.91 -0.90
CA VAL A 89 7.21 5.85 0.14
C VAL A 89 7.84 7.22 -0.12
N ARG A 90 7.00 8.26 -0.21
CA ARG A 90 7.43 9.64 -0.41
C ARG A 90 6.84 10.55 0.66
N PHE A 91 7.68 11.35 1.31
CA PHE A 91 7.21 12.37 2.26
C PHE A 91 6.73 13.61 1.51
N LEU A 92 5.61 14.18 1.95
CA LEU A 92 4.96 15.33 1.31
C LEU A 92 4.98 16.61 2.16
N GLY A 93 5.21 16.51 3.47
CA GLY A 93 5.09 17.64 4.41
C GLY A 93 4.28 17.30 5.65
#